data_AF-A0A158KX97-F1
#
_entry.id   AF-A0A158KX97-F1
#
_cell.length_a   1.000
_cell.length_b   1.000
_cell.length_c   1.000
_cell.angle_alpha   90.00
_cell.angle_beta   90.00
_cell.angle_gamma   90.00
#
_symmetry.space_group_name_H-M   'P 1'
#
loop_
_entity.id
_entity.type
_entity.pdbx_description
1 polymer ?
#
loop_
_entity_poly.entity_id
_entity_poly.type
_entity_poly.pdbx_seq_one_letter_code
_entity_poly.pdbx_strand_id
1 'polypeptide(L)'
;MKERPGCDAGEDLWRAPVPVDVDPVEWLRMSIDADRWLTRHKLVSPREASLALFGCNPDDARAADPLGRVDAPLKSDCKRLFEHLEQVKNADLRVHRTLTDWWNIARTEDLNYHPLFDDVMQTFLISEQKGNTAVPRREKPIRMSQQQENKILHAITELGYKPRSLPQNRPGIPGVKAEVRSYLARCLTSSGFRKAWDRLRDRKQIVYEVEQNP
;
A
#
# COMPACT_ATOMS: atom_id res chain seq x y z
N MET A 1 52.64 -20.39 -22.48
CA MET A 1 51.37 -19.86 -23.01
C MET A 1 50.41 -21.03 -23.17
N LYS A 2 49.36 -21.09 -22.34
CA LYS A 2 48.25 -22.03 -22.47
C LYS A 2 46.99 -21.19 -22.34
N GLU A 3 46.29 -21.01 -23.45
CA GLU A 3 45.04 -20.27 -23.54
C GLU A 3 43.96 -21.03 -22.76
N ARG A 4 43.22 -20.32 -21.90
CA ARG A 4 42.04 -20.86 -21.21
C ARG A 4 40.84 -20.76 -22.17
N PRO A 5 39.98 -21.79 -22.28
CA PRO A 5 38.74 -21.69 -23.03
C PRO A 5 37.76 -20.78 -22.29
N GLY A 6 37.00 -20.01 -23.08
CA GLY A 6 36.11 -18.93 -22.65
C GLY A 6 35.09 -19.32 -21.58
N CYS A 7 34.97 -18.44 -20.59
CA CYS A 7 33.80 -18.34 -19.72
C CYS A 7 32.71 -17.60 -20.51
N ASP A 8 31.89 -18.32 -21.25
CA ASP A 8 30.65 -17.82 -21.83
C ASP A 8 29.54 -18.84 -21.52
N ALA A 9 29.02 -18.74 -20.30
CA ALA A 9 27.82 -19.44 -19.82
C ALA A 9 27.36 -18.76 -18.52
N GLY A 10 27.07 -17.47 -18.63
CA GLY A 10 26.67 -16.61 -17.51
C GLY A 10 25.29 -16.01 -17.70
N GLU A 11 24.37 -16.63 -18.43
CA GLU A 11 22.99 -16.16 -18.58
C GLU A 11 22.02 -17.35 -18.62
N ASP A 12 20.82 -17.18 -18.08
CA ASP A 12 19.66 -18.10 -18.17
C ASP A 12 19.51 -19.29 -17.19
N LEU A 13 19.98 -19.20 -15.94
CA LEU A 13 19.59 -20.15 -14.87
C LEU A 13 18.36 -19.73 -14.04
N TRP A 14 17.73 -18.60 -14.34
CA TRP A 14 16.53 -18.12 -13.65
C TRP A 14 15.21 -18.68 -14.21
N ARG A 15 15.25 -19.65 -15.12
CA ARG A 15 14.08 -20.22 -15.79
C ARG A 15 13.65 -21.57 -15.23
N ALA A 16 13.26 -21.63 -13.96
CA ALA A 16 12.01 -22.35 -13.74
C ALA A 16 10.94 -21.41 -14.31
N PRO A 17 10.29 -21.71 -15.45
CA PRO A 17 9.31 -20.80 -16.00
C PRO A 17 8.26 -20.58 -14.92
N VAL A 18 8.17 -19.34 -14.43
CA VAL A 18 6.90 -18.84 -13.93
C VAL A 18 5.90 -19.26 -15.00
N PRO A 19 4.82 -19.97 -14.64
CA PRO A 19 3.81 -20.32 -15.62
C PRO A 19 3.49 -19.02 -16.37
N VAL A 20 3.65 -19.03 -17.70
CA VAL A 20 3.71 -17.80 -18.52
C VAL A 20 2.43 -16.94 -18.38
N ASP A 21 1.40 -17.52 -17.78
CA ASP A 21 0.08 -16.94 -17.53
C ASP A 21 -0.19 -16.53 -16.06
N VAL A 22 0.75 -16.71 -15.13
CA VAL A 22 0.55 -16.38 -13.70
C VAL A 22 1.25 -15.06 -13.39
N ASP A 23 0.46 -14.08 -12.97
CA ASP A 23 0.93 -12.78 -12.46
C ASP A 23 1.99 -13.04 -11.37
N PRO A 24 3.20 -12.45 -11.44
CA PRO A 24 4.24 -12.59 -10.40
C PRO A 24 3.74 -12.33 -8.97
N VAL A 25 2.78 -11.42 -8.81
CA VAL A 25 2.11 -11.12 -7.54
C VAL A 25 1.23 -12.29 -7.10
N GLU A 26 0.52 -12.91 -8.04
CA GLU A 26 -0.29 -14.09 -7.77
C GLU A 26 0.60 -15.31 -7.46
N TRP A 27 1.72 -15.47 -8.16
CA TRP A 27 2.71 -16.51 -7.87
C TRP A 27 3.29 -16.38 -6.45
N LEU A 28 3.70 -15.18 -6.02
CA LEU A 28 4.23 -14.98 -4.68
C LEU A 28 3.14 -15.14 -3.60
N ARG A 29 1.92 -14.66 -3.88
CA ARG A 29 0.74 -14.90 -3.03
C ARG A 29 0.49 -16.39 -2.86
N MET A 30 0.56 -17.18 -3.93
CA MET A 30 0.34 -18.62 -3.86
C MET A 30 1.49 -19.37 -3.16
N SER A 31 2.73 -18.90 -3.34
CA SER A 31 3.93 -19.61 -2.87
C SER A 31 4.23 -19.35 -1.38
N ILE A 32 3.95 -18.14 -0.89
CA ILE A 32 4.33 -17.70 0.46
C ILE A 32 3.11 -17.34 1.31
N ASP A 33 1.90 -17.25 0.73
CA ASP A 33 0.76 -16.54 1.34
C ASP A 33 1.23 -15.15 1.82
N ALA A 34 1.98 -14.48 0.93
CA ALA A 34 2.78 -13.30 1.26
C ALA A 34 1.95 -12.21 1.94
N ASP A 35 0.73 -11.96 1.48
CA ASP A 35 -0.18 -10.99 2.10
C ASP A 35 -0.50 -11.34 3.56
N ARG A 36 -0.82 -12.61 3.83
CA ARG A 36 -1.14 -13.07 5.18
C ARG A 36 0.10 -13.05 6.07
N TRP A 37 1.24 -13.44 5.54
CA TRP A 37 2.50 -13.48 6.27
C TRP A 37 3.01 -12.07 6.60
N LEU A 38 3.06 -11.17 5.60
CA LEU A 38 3.40 -9.76 5.75
C LEU A 38 2.49 -9.04 6.75
N THR A 39 1.19 -9.35 6.73
CA THR A 39 0.23 -8.75 7.67
C THR A 39 0.41 -9.28 9.09
N ARG A 40 0.77 -10.55 9.24
CA ARG A 40 0.94 -11.23 10.54
C ARG A 40 2.27 -10.88 11.20
N HIS A 41 3.35 -10.79 10.44
CA HIS A 41 4.71 -10.59 10.93
C HIS A 41 5.18 -9.17 10.65
N LYS A 42 4.80 -8.24 11.54
CA LYS A 42 5.28 -6.83 11.49
C LYS A 42 6.80 -6.72 11.67
N LEU A 43 7.39 -7.69 12.34
CA LEU A 43 8.79 -7.77 12.68
C LEU A 43 9.28 -9.15 12.30
N VAL A 44 10.34 -9.19 11.50
CA VAL A 44 10.90 -10.43 10.94
C VAL A 44 12.37 -10.51 11.30
N SER A 45 12.81 -11.72 11.64
CA SER A 45 14.21 -12.06 11.86
C SER A 45 14.98 -12.06 10.54
N PRO A 46 16.32 -11.95 10.56
CA PRO A 46 17.16 -12.10 9.36
C PRO A 46 16.89 -13.41 8.61
N ARG A 47 16.65 -14.49 9.35
CA ARG A 47 16.31 -15.80 8.78
C ARG A 47 15.03 -15.74 7.96
N GLU A 48 13.94 -15.28 8.57
CA GLU A 48 12.64 -15.16 7.92
C GLU A 48 12.70 -14.19 6.72
N ALA A 49 13.43 -13.09 6.85
CA ALA A 49 13.64 -12.13 5.78
C ALA A 49 14.38 -12.75 4.60
N SER A 50 15.48 -13.47 4.84
CA SER A 50 16.24 -14.15 3.79
C SER A 50 15.41 -15.20 3.05
N LEU A 51 14.57 -15.95 3.77
CA LEU A 51 13.65 -16.90 3.17
C LEU A 51 12.61 -16.23 2.28
N ALA A 52 11.96 -15.17 2.79
CA ALA A 52 10.96 -14.44 2.02
C ALA A 52 11.56 -13.81 0.76
N LEU A 53 12.75 -13.20 0.86
CA LEU A 53 13.47 -12.59 -0.26
C LEU A 53 13.85 -13.59 -1.37
N PHE A 54 13.96 -14.89 -1.03
CA PHE A 54 14.20 -15.99 -1.98
C PHE A 54 12.93 -16.71 -2.43
N GLY A 55 11.75 -16.17 -2.14
CA GLY A 55 10.49 -16.77 -2.56
C GLY A 55 10.03 -17.96 -1.70
N CYS A 56 10.70 -18.22 -0.57
CA CYS A 56 10.39 -19.34 0.29
C CYS A 56 9.43 -18.95 1.41
N ASN A 57 8.50 -19.84 1.76
CA ASN A 57 7.60 -19.63 2.90
C ASN A 57 8.36 -19.82 4.23
N PRO A 58 8.53 -18.76 5.05
CA PRO A 58 9.27 -18.84 6.31
C PRO A 58 8.53 -19.61 7.41
N ASP A 59 7.20 -19.77 7.32
CA ASP A 59 6.37 -20.54 8.26
C ASP A 59 6.32 -22.04 7.91
N ASP A 60 6.80 -22.45 6.73
CA ASP A 60 6.88 -23.87 6.37
C ASP A 60 7.89 -24.56 7.30
N ALA A 61 7.41 -25.42 8.21
CA ALA A 61 8.27 -26.21 9.09
C ALA A 61 9.26 -27.10 8.32
N ARG A 62 8.99 -27.40 7.04
CA ARG A 62 9.92 -28.10 6.13
C ARG A 62 11.03 -27.18 5.60
N ALA A 63 10.89 -25.86 5.74
CA ALA A 63 11.94 -24.88 5.49
C ALA A 63 12.92 -24.71 6.67
N ALA A 64 12.94 -25.66 7.62
CA ALA A 64 13.98 -25.76 8.64
C ALA A 64 15.39 -25.85 8.02
N ASP A 65 15.49 -26.48 6.84
CA ASP A 65 16.65 -26.42 5.95
C ASP A 65 16.27 -25.71 4.63
N PRO A 66 16.35 -24.37 4.58
CA PRO A 66 16.12 -23.58 3.37
C PRO A 66 16.97 -24.06 2.19
N LEU A 67 18.17 -24.51 2.53
CA LEU A 67 19.19 -24.96 1.60
C LEU A 67 18.92 -26.40 1.15
N GLY A 68 17.90 -27.09 1.63
CA GLY A 68 17.55 -28.44 1.19
C GLY A 68 16.79 -28.46 -0.14
N ARG A 69 15.94 -27.45 -0.39
CA ARG A 69 15.01 -27.38 -1.54
C ARG A 69 15.48 -26.49 -2.69
N VAL A 70 16.41 -25.60 -2.41
CA VAL A 70 16.90 -24.60 -3.35
C VAL A 70 18.01 -25.23 -4.21
N ASP A 71 18.12 -24.93 -5.50
CA ASP A 71 19.22 -25.49 -6.31
C ASP A 71 20.59 -25.07 -5.78
N ALA A 72 21.61 -25.90 -5.98
CA ALA A 72 22.97 -25.69 -5.44
C ALA A 72 23.55 -24.27 -5.65
N PRO A 73 23.33 -23.56 -6.79
CA PRO A 73 23.81 -22.19 -6.97
C PRO A 73 23.05 -21.16 -6.12
N LEU A 74 21.75 -21.36 -5.94
CA LEU A 74 20.87 -20.48 -5.16
C LEU A 74 21.10 -20.65 -3.65
N LYS A 75 21.59 -21.82 -3.21
CA LYS A 75 21.98 -22.07 -1.82
C LYS A 75 23.08 -21.14 -1.35
N SER A 76 24.11 -20.89 -2.17
CA SER A 76 25.21 -20.01 -1.78
C SER A 76 24.77 -18.55 -1.65
N ASP A 77 23.88 -18.09 -2.53
CA ASP A 77 23.41 -16.71 -2.50
C ASP A 77 22.42 -16.47 -1.36
N CYS A 78 21.51 -17.42 -1.11
CA CYS A 78 20.64 -17.37 0.06
C CYS A 78 21.43 -17.38 1.37
N LYS A 79 22.50 -18.18 1.44
CA LYS A 79 23.38 -18.23 2.61
C LYS A 79 24.13 -16.91 2.80
N ARG A 80 24.68 -16.33 1.73
CA ARG A 80 25.36 -15.02 1.77
C ARG A 80 24.43 -13.91 2.21
N LEU A 81 23.21 -13.87 1.67
CA LEU A 81 22.18 -12.92 2.10
C LEU A 81 21.91 -13.07 3.60
N PHE A 82 21.63 -14.30 4.06
CA PHE A 82 21.36 -14.56 5.47
C PHE A 82 22.51 -14.11 6.39
N GLU A 83 23.75 -14.50 6.07
CA GLU A 83 24.94 -14.12 6.84
C GLU A 83 25.09 -12.60 6.92
N HIS A 84 24.84 -11.89 5.82
CA HIS A 84 24.91 -10.43 5.78
C HIS A 84 23.81 -9.78 6.63
N LEU A 85 22.56 -10.25 6.53
CA LEU A 85 21.47 -9.72 7.35
C LEU A 85 21.70 -9.97 8.84
N GLU A 86 22.27 -11.13 9.22
CA GLU A 86 22.70 -11.42 10.59
C GLU A 86 23.81 -10.47 11.07
N GLN A 87 24.80 -10.17 10.21
CA GLN A 87 25.84 -9.18 10.54
C GLN A 87 25.24 -7.80 10.79
N VAL A 88 24.30 -7.35 9.94
CA VAL A 88 23.59 -6.07 10.11
C VAL A 88 22.75 -6.04 11.39
N LYS A 89 22.09 -7.15 11.74
CA LYS A 89 21.38 -7.29 13.03
C LYS A 89 22.34 -7.11 14.21
N ASN A 90 23.50 -7.76 14.13
CA ASN A 90 24.50 -7.74 15.21
C ASN A 90 25.17 -6.36 15.36
N ALA A 91 25.30 -5.60 14.26
CA ALA A 91 25.88 -4.26 14.26
C ALA A 91 24.94 -3.16 14.82
N ASP A 92 23.64 -3.19 14.50
CA ASP A 92 22.68 -2.14 14.89
C ASP A 92 21.91 -2.49 16.18
N LEU A 93 22.18 -3.63 16.82
CA LEU A 93 21.50 -4.15 18.04
C LEU A 93 19.96 -4.28 17.95
N ARG A 94 19.35 -3.92 16.82
CA ARG A 94 17.93 -4.12 16.52
C ARG A 94 17.71 -5.57 16.12
N VAL A 95 17.21 -6.36 17.06
CA VAL A 95 16.96 -7.80 16.89
C VAL A 95 15.94 -8.09 15.79
N HIS A 96 14.98 -7.17 15.58
CA HIS A 96 13.92 -7.32 14.59
C HIS A 96 13.72 -6.04 13.78
N ARG A 97 13.54 -6.19 12.47
CA ARG A 97 13.15 -5.12 11.55
C ARG A 97 11.93 -5.55 10.73
N THR A 98 11.31 -4.62 10.03
CA THR A 98 10.26 -4.98 9.07
C THR A 98 10.86 -5.68 7.86
N LEU A 99 10.08 -6.45 7.10
CA LEU A 99 10.58 -7.06 5.86
C LEU A 99 11.03 -6.01 4.84
N THR A 100 10.32 -4.87 4.79
CA THR A 100 10.69 -3.72 3.95
C THR A 100 12.06 -3.17 4.32
N ASP A 101 12.41 -3.09 5.60
CA ASP A 101 13.74 -2.63 6.02
C ASP A 101 14.82 -3.60 5.54
N TRP A 102 14.59 -4.91 5.68
CA TRP A 102 15.52 -5.93 5.21
C TRP A 102 15.68 -5.95 3.70
N TRP A 103 14.59 -5.77 2.96
CA TRP A 103 14.63 -5.62 1.50
C TRP A 103 15.42 -4.37 1.09
N ASN A 104 15.21 -3.23 1.75
CA ASN A 104 15.97 -2.02 1.48
C ASN A 104 17.48 -2.18 1.76
N ILE A 105 17.83 -2.90 2.82
CA ILE A 105 19.23 -3.25 3.13
C ILE A 105 19.79 -4.11 2.00
N ALA A 106 19.09 -5.19 1.63
CA ALA A 106 19.54 -6.08 0.56
C ALA A 106 19.74 -5.35 -0.76
N ARG A 107 18.85 -4.40 -1.10
CA ARG A 107 18.97 -3.57 -2.30
C ARG A 107 20.12 -2.55 -2.23
N THR A 108 20.35 -1.96 -1.06
CA THR A 108 21.41 -0.95 -0.88
C THR A 108 22.80 -1.59 -0.94
N GLU A 109 22.91 -2.80 -0.41
CA GLU A 109 24.14 -3.59 -0.35
C GLU A 109 24.33 -4.49 -1.59
N ASP A 110 23.48 -4.32 -2.61
CA ASP A 110 23.53 -5.05 -3.89
C ASP A 110 23.58 -6.58 -3.73
N LEU A 111 22.79 -7.10 -2.78
CA LEU A 111 22.72 -8.53 -2.50
C LEU A 111 21.80 -9.23 -3.52
N ASN A 112 22.16 -10.46 -3.90
CA ASN A 112 21.30 -11.29 -4.74
C ASN A 112 20.06 -11.76 -3.96
N TYR A 113 18.88 -11.43 -4.48
CA TYR A 113 17.59 -11.97 -4.06
C TYR A 113 16.69 -12.16 -5.29
N HIS A 114 15.48 -12.69 -5.09
CA HIS A 114 14.61 -13.03 -6.21
C HIS A 114 14.10 -11.76 -6.93
N PRO A 115 14.25 -11.64 -8.27
CA PRO A 115 13.90 -10.40 -8.99
C PRO A 115 12.41 -10.06 -8.92
N LEU A 116 11.51 -11.07 -8.94
CA LEU A 116 10.07 -10.83 -8.76
C LEU A 116 9.72 -10.26 -7.38
N PHE A 117 10.63 -10.38 -6.40
CA PHE A 117 10.38 -9.82 -5.07
C PHE A 117 10.35 -8.29 -5.11
N ASP A 118 11.11 -7.65 -6.01
CA ASP A 118 11.05 -6.20 -6.21
C ASP A 118 9.67 -5.76 -6.67
N ASP A 119 9.13 -6.42 -7.69
CA ASP A 119 7.81 -6.09 -8.25
C ASP A 119 6.70 -6.29 -7.22
N VAL A 120 6.80 -7.35 -6.41
CA VAL A 120 5.82 -7.61 -5.36
C VAL A 120 5.95 -6.62 -4.21
N MET A 121 7.15 -6.29 -3.76
CA MET A 121 7.35 -5.30 -2.70
C MET A 121 6.93 -3.90 -3.16
N GLN A 122 7.20 -3.52 -4.41
CA GLN A 122 6.70 -2.28 -4.99
C GLN A 122 5.17 -2.26 -5.03
N THR A 123 4.54 -3.33 -5.48
CA THR A 123 3.07 -3.45 -5.52
C THR A 123 2.46 -3.43 -4.12
N PHE A 124 3.06 -4.13 -3.16
CA PHE A 124 2.65 -4.13 -1.76
C PHE A 124 2.80 -2.74 -1.14
N LEU A 125 3.92 -2.05 -1.36
CA LEU A 125 4.14 -0.69 -0.86
C LEU A 125 3.18 0.31 -1.51
N ILE A 126 2.89 0.18 -2.80
CA ILE A 126 1.88 0.99 -3.49
C ILE A 126 0.49 0.68 -2.92
N SER A 127 0.16 -0.58 -2.65
CA SER A 127 -1.13 -0.99 -2.06
C SER A 127 -1.28 -0.47 -0.62
N GLU A 128 -0.25 -0.63 0.22
CA GLU A 128 -0.16 -0.05 1.56
C GLU A 128 -0.30 1.48 1.48
N GLN A 129 0.35 2.14 0.51
CA GLN A 129 0.26 3.59 0.29
C GLN A 129 -1.10 4.04 -0.27
N LYS A 130 -1.77 3.21 -1.08
CA LYS A 130 -3.10 3.48 -1.64
C LYS A 130 -4.20 3.22 -0.62
N GLY A 131 -3.95 2.38 0.37
CA GLY A 131 -4.65 2.35 1.66
C GLY A 131 -4.31 3.54 2.57
N ASN A 132 -3.29 4.33 2.23
CA ASN A 132 -2.72 5.41 3.05
C ASN A 132 -2.73 6.79 2.37
N THR A 133 -3.59 7.01 1.36
CA THR A 133 -3.92 8.37 0.93
C THR A 133 -4.76 9.08 2.01
N ALA A 134 -4.02 9.64 2.97
CA ALA A 134 -4.30 10.73 3.90
C ALA A 134 -5.46 10.58 4.91
N VAL A 135 -5.11 10.29 6.18
CA VAL A 135 -5.37 11.21 7.31
C VAL A 135 -4.27 11.08 8.40
N PRO A 136 -3.68 12.18 8.91
CA PRO A 136 -2.78 12.13 10.06
C PRO A 136 -3.55 11.81 11.35
N ARG A 137 -2.91 11.08 12.27
CA ARG A 137 -3.30 10.84 13.68
C ARG A 137 -4.68 10.17 13.90
N ARG A 138 -4.63 8.85 14.20
CA ARG A 138 -5.63 8.05 14.96
C ARG A 138 -7.07 8.62 14.91
N GLU A 139 -7.75 8.52 13.78
CA GLU A 139 -9.17 8.87 13.72
C GLU A 139 -10.03 7.70 14.19
N LYS A 140 -10.83 7.99 15.22
CA LYS A 140 -11.95 7.17 15.68
C LYS A 140 -12.85 6.82 14.48
N PRO A 141 -13.58 5.68 14.49
CA PRO A 141 -14.47 5.29 13.39
C PRO A 141 -15.29 6.49 12.93
N ILE A 142 -15.16 6.84 11.64
CA ILE A 142 -15.84 7.98 11.01
C ILE A 142 -17.31 7.85 11.35
N ARG A 143 -17.80 8.77 12.19
CA ARG A 143 -19.19 8.76 12.63
C ARG A 143 -20.03 8.93 11.37
N MET A 144 -21.14 8.19 11.25
CA MET A 144 -22.07 8.28 10.11
C MET A 144 -22.37 9.73 9.70
N SER A 145 -22.37 10.67 10.66
CA SER A 145 -22.49 12.12 10.41
C SER A 145 -21.45 12.70 9.45
N GLN A 146 -20.17 12.32 9.56
CA GLN A 146 -19.08 12.81 8.71
C GLN A 146 -19.18 12.27 7.29
N GLN A 147 -19.63 11.02 7.11
CA GLN A 147 -19.89 10.48 5.77
C GLN A 147 -21.01 11.25 5.05
N GLN A 148 -22.04 11.66 5.78
CA GLN A 148 -23.12 12.50 5.22
C GLN A 148 -22.62 13.90 4.85
N GLU A 149 -21.78 14.50 5.70
CA GLU A 149 -21.15 15.80 5.47
C GLU A 149 -20.26 15.78 4.22
N ASN A 150 -19.40 14.77 4.09
CA ASN A 150 -18.51 14.62 2.93
C ASN A 150 -19.29 14.43 1.62
N LYS A 151 -20.39 13.66 1.64
CA LYS A 151 -21.26 13.52 0.46
C LYS A 151 -21.85 14.85 0.00
N ILE A 152 -22.22 15.72 0.95
CA ILE A 152 -22.73 17.06 0.62
C ILE A 152 -21.62 17.94 0.03
N LEU A 153 -20.44 17.96 0.63
CA LEU A 153 -19.31 18.74 0.11
C LEU A 153 -18.92 18.29 -1.31
N HIS A 154 -18.87 16.98 -1.54
CA HIS A 154 -18.57 16.40 -2.85
C HIS A 154 -19.65 16.77 -3.88
N ALA A 155 -20.94 16.67 -3.51
CA ALA A 155 -22.03 17.05 -4.40
C ALA A 155 -21.98 18.54 -4.78
N ILE A 156 -21.59 19.41 -3.85
CA ILE A 156 -21.40 20.85 -4.14
C ILE A 156 -20.29 21.05 -5.18
N THR A 157 -19.15 20.36 -5.05
CA THR A 157 -18.04 20.46 -6.02
C THR A 157 -18.38 19.85 -7.37
N GLU A 158 -19.12 18.73 -7.42
CA GLU A 158 -19.58 18.12 -8.68
C GLU A 158 -20.55 19.02 -9.45
N LEU A 159 -21.37 19.78 -8.71
CA LEU A 159 -22.25 20.81 -9.30
C LEU A 159 -21.49 22.08 -9.69
N GLY A 160 -20.16 22.09 -9.59
CA GLY A 160 -19.29 23.21 -9.98
C GLY A 160 -19.23 24.35 -8.97
N TYR A 161 -19.78 24.17 -7.76
CA TYR A 161 -19.77 25.19 -6.72
C TYR A 161 -18.60 25.02 -5.76
N LYS A 162 -18.16 26.12 -5.14
CA LYS A 162 -17.17 26.09 -4.07
C LYS A 162 -17.90 26.08 -2.72
N PRO A 163 -17.72 25.06 -1.85
CA PRO A 163 -18.43 25.00 -0.57
C PRO A 163 -18.28 26.26 0.29
N ARG A 164 -17.09 26.87 0.27
CA ARG A 164 -16.79 28.09 1.04
C ARG A 164 -17.23 29.40 0.36
N SER A 165 -17.85 29.32 -0.82
CA SER A 165 -18.28 30.48 -1.59
C SER A 165 -19.51 30.09 -2.41
N LEU A 166 -20.60 29.74 -1.72
CA LEU A 166 -21.86 29.43 -2.38
C LEU A 166 -22.55 30.73 -2.81
N PRO A 167 -23.09 30.80 -4.04
CA PRO A 167 -23.86 31.95 -4.48
C PRO A 167 -25.09 32.15 -3.60
N GLN A 168 -25.39 33.41 -3.29
CA GLN A 168 -26.59 33.77 -2.55
C GLN A 168 -27.83 33.43 -3.38
N ASN A 169 -28.87 32.95 -2.71
CA ASN A 169 -30.07 32.51 -3.40
C ASN A 169 -30.81 33.71 -3.99
N ARG A 170 -31.03 33.72 -5.31
CA ARG A 170 -31.85 34.73 -5.98
C ARG A 170 -33.33 34.39 -5.83
N PRO A 171 -34.22 35.36 -5.57
CA PRO A 171 -35.65 35.11 -5.48
C PRO A 171 -36.16 34.51 -6.80
N GLY A 172 -36.88 33.39 -6.72
CA GLY A 172 -37.44 32.69 -7.88
C GLY A 172 -36.58 31.57 -8.48
N ILE A 173 -35.31 31.42 -8.06
CA ILE A 173 -34.42 30.35 -8.51
C ILE A 173 -34.24 29.33 -7.37
N PRO A 174 -34.24 28.01 -7.65
CA PRO A 174 -33.88 27.01 -6.65
C PRO A 174 -32.41 27.22 -6.25
N GLY A 175 -32.17 27.61 -5.00
CA GLY A 175 -30.81 27.84 -4.51
C GLY A 175 -29.98 26.56 -4.46
N VAL A 176 -28.66 26.71 -4.34
CA VAL A 176 -27.70 25.59 -4.32
C VAL A 176 -28.07 24.51 -3.30
N LYS A 177 -28.67 24.88 -2.16
CA LYS A 177 -29.18 23.90 -1.18
C LYS A 177 -30.24 22.97 -1.75
N ALA A 178 -31.17 23.49 -2.57
CA ALA A 178 -32.23 22.69 -3.19
C ALA A 178 -31.68 21.81 -4.33
N GLU A 179 -30.71 22.32 -5.07
CA GLU A 179 -30.04 21.58 -6.15
C GLU A 179 -29.22 20.42 -5.60
N VAL A 180 -28.35 20.67 -4.61
CA VAL A 180 -27.57 19.61 -3.94
C VAL A 180 -28.48 18.58 -3.27
N ARG A 181 -29.61 19.02 -2.69
CA ARG A 181 -30.60 18.11 -2.11
C ARG A 181 -31.20 17.20 -3.16
N SER A 182 -31.51 17.72 -4.35
CA SER A 182 -32.08 16.94 -5.44
C SER A 182 -31.06 15.95 -5.98
N TYR A 183 -29.80 16.37 -6.12
CA TYR A 183 -28.67 15.50 -6.51
C TYR A 183 -28.47 14.33 -5.54
N LEU A 184 -28.58 14.57 -4.23
CA LEU A 184 -28.39 13.56 -3.19
C LEU A 184 -29.67 12.83 -2.76
N ALA A 185 -30.81 13.08 -3.40
CA ALA A 185 -32.10 12.53 -2.97
C ALA A 185 -32.14 10.98 -2.95
N ARG A 186 -31.39 10.33 -3.84
CA ARG A 186 -31.27 8.87 -3.90
C ARG A 186 -30.34 8.29 -2.83
N CYS A 187 -29.47 9.12 -2.25
CA CYS A 187 -28.37 8.70 -1.39
C CYS A 187 -28.53 9.15 0.07
N LEU A 188 -29.41 10.12 0.34
CA LEU A 188 -29.56 10.74 1.65
C LEU A 188 -31.02 11.06 1.96
N THR A 189 -31.47 10.73 3.17
CA THR A 189 -32.80 11.09 3.63
C THR A 189 -32.91 12.61 3.82
N SER A 190 -34.11 13.17 3.63
CA SER A 190 -34.34 14.61 3.79
C SER A 190 -33.95 15.14 5.17
N SER A 191 -34.16 14.35 6.23
CA SER A 191 -33.78 14.69 7.60
C SER A 191 -32.27 14.61 7.82
N GLY A 192 -31.59 13.61 7.22
CA GLY A 192 -30.13 13.48 7.24
C GLY A 192 -29.44 14.62 6.52
N PHE A 193 -29.95 14.98 5.32
CA PHE A 193 -29.46 16.12 4.54
C PHE A 193 -29.56 17.43 5.32
N ARG A 194 -30.74 17.73 5.87
CA ARG A 194 -30.96 18.97 6.64
C ARG A 194 -29.97 19.07 7.80
N LYS A 195 -29.85 18.03 8.62
CA LYS A 195 -28.95 18.01 9.78
C LYS A 195 -27.48 18.13 9.38
N ALA A 196 -27.06 17.46 8.32
CA ALA A 196 -25.67 17.54 7.83
C ALA A 196 -25.36 18.92 7.23
N TRP A 197 -26.29 19.50 6.47
CA TRP A 197 -26.16 20.86 5.92
C TRP A 197 -26.03 21.91 7.03
N ASP A 198 -26.87 21.82 8.06
CA ASP A 198 -26.84 22.77 9.19
C ASP A 198 -25.49 22.66 9.94
N ARG A 199 -24.97 21.44 10.18
CA ARG A 199 -23.64 21.24 10.78
C ARG A 199 -22.49 21.81 9.93
N LEU A 200 -22.54 21.64 8.61
CA LEU A 200 -21.54 22.20 7.68
C LEU A 200 -21.55 23.73 7.71
N ARG A 201 -22.74 24.34 7.82
CA ARG A 201 -22.90 25.78 7.97
C ARG A 201 -22.35 26.27 9.31
N ASP A 202 -22.68 25.58 10.41
CA ASP A 202 -22.20 25.94 11.76
C ASP A 202 -20.66 25.90 11.85
N ARG A 203 -20.04 24.93 11.17
CA ARG A 203 -18.59 24.79 11.06
C ARG A 203 -17.94 25.72 10.02
N LYS A 204 -18.73 26.57 9.35
CA LYS A 204 -18.26 27.46 8.27
C LYS A 204 -17.56 26.72 7.12
N GLN A 205 -17.90 25.45 6.91
CA GLN A 205 -17.48 24.69 5.74
C GLN A 205 -18.35 24.99 4.52
N ILE A 206 -19.60 25.42 4.79
CA ILE A 206 -20.47 26.07 3.82
C ILE A 206 -20.62 27.54 4.20
N VAL A 207 -20.24 28.43 3.29
CA VAL A 207 -20.39 29.89 3.48
C VAL A 207 -21.05 30.45 2.23
N TYR A 208 -22.07 31.28 2.43
CA TYR A 208 -22.69 32.03 1.36
C TYR A 208 -21.88 33.30 1.12
N GLU A 209 -21.62 33.62 -0.13
CA GLU A 209 -21.01 34.89 -0.51
C GLU A 209 -21.96 36.01 -0.08
N VAL A 210 -21.52 36.86 0.83
CA VAL A 210 -22.23 38.08 1.20
C VAL A 210 -21.92 39.06 0.10
N GLU A 211 -22.90 39.35 -0.74
CA GLU A 211 -22.82 40.46 -1.69
C GLU A 211 -22.48 41.71 -0.88
N GLN A 212 -21.22 42.19 -0.97
CA GLN A 212 -20.84 43.47 -0.42
C GLN A 212 -21.60 44.52 -1.22
N ASN A 213 -22.78 44.88 -0.72
CA ASN A 213 -23.55 46.00 -1.21
C ASN A 213 -22.74 47.27 -0.86
N PRO A 214 -22.22 48.03 -1.84
CA PRO A 214 -21.53 49.28 -1.58
C PRO A 214 -22.45 50.33 -0.93
#